data_AF-A0A2M8KZB9-F1
#
_entry.id   AF-A0A2M8KZB9-F1
#
_cell.length_a   1.000
_cell.length_b   1.000
_cell.length_c   1.000
_cell.angle_alpha   90.00
_cell.angle_beta   90.00
_cell.angle_gamma   90.00
#
_symmetry.space_group_name_H-M   'P 1'
#
loop_
_entity.id
_entity.type
_entity.pdbx_description
1 polymer ?
#
loop_
_entity_poly.entity_id
_entity_poly.type
_entity_poly.pdbx_seq_one_letter_code
_entity_poly.pdbx_strand_id
1 'polypeptide(L)'
;MNKNFTKLQVPIDKDDLAGLKKRAQSLGFDSVQAYIRVWAKAVKEGRQLNFGVDDWGEPSDEAAARLNRWAEEAERDHKAGKLETFATVEEFMKDLRA
;
A
#
# COMPACT_ATOMS: atom_id res chain seq x y z
N MET A 1 -19.70 0.76 -28.95
CA MET A 1 -20.16 0.26 -27.63
C MET A 1 -20.87 1.38 -26.91
N ASN A 2 -22.19 1.27 -26.69
CA ASN A 2 -22.88 2.16 -25.77
C ASN A 2 -22.40 1.86 -24.35
N LYS A 3 -21.74 2.82 -23.70
CA LYS A 3 -21.43 2.72 -22.27
C LYS A 3 -22.69 3.07 -21.48
N ASN A 4 -23.30 2.07 -20.83
CA ASN A 4 -24.43 2.28 -19.93
C ASN A 4 -23.92 2.91 -18.63
N PHE A 5 -23.77 4.24 -18.62
CA PHE A 5 -23.49 4.98 -17.41
C PHE A 5 -24.77 5.25 -16.63
N THR A 6 -24.74 5.01 -15.33
CA THR A 6 -25.84 5.35 -14.40
C THR A 6 -25.35 6.44 -13.46
N LYS A 7 -26.22 7.41 -13.15
CA LYS A 7 -25.91 8.51 -12.22
C LYS A 7 -26.22 8.06 -10.79
N LEU A 8 -25.31 8.39 -9.88
CA LEU A 8 -25.52 8.31 -8.43
C LEU A 8 -25.63 9.74 -7.89
N GLN A 9 -26.70 10.04 -7.16
CA GLN A 9 -26.89 11.31 -6.47
C GLN A 9 -26.90 11.05 -4.96
N VAL A 10 -26.05 11.75 -4.22
CA VAL A 10 -25.90 11.60 -2.77
C VAL A 10 -26.00 13.01 -2.17
N PRO A 11 -27.02 13.30 -1.34
CA PRO A 11 -27.04 14.49 -0.52
C PRO A 11 -25.83 14.47 0.43
N ILE A 12 -25.12 15.59 0.51
CA ILE A 12 -23.92 15.73 1.32
C ILE A 12 -23.87 17.14 1.90
N ASP A 13 -23.34 17.26 3.11
CA ASP A 13 -23.09 18.56 3.72
C ASP A 13 -22.07 19.37 2.88
N LYS A 14 -22.18 20.70 2.93
CA LYS A 14 -21.29 21.58 2.16
C LYS A 14 -19.85 21.46 2.65
N ASP A 15 -19.63 21.33 3.94
CA ASP A 15 -18.30 21.28 4.54
C ASP A 15 -17.63 19.93 4.25
N ASP A 16 -18.39 18.83 4.32
CA ASP A 16 -17.93 17.50 3.93
C ASP A 16 -17.55 17.46 2.45
N LEU A 17 -18.37 18.04 1.57
CA LEU A 17 -18.07 18.14 0.15
C LEU A 17 -16.80 18.97 -0.11
N ALA A 18 -16.62 20.07 0.64
CA ALA A 18 -15.42 20.89 0.54
C ALA A 18 -14.16 20.14 1.00
N GLY A 19 -14.25 19.39 2.10
CA GLY A 19 -13.18 18.51 2.59
C GLY A 19 -12.81 17.43 1.57
N LEU A 20 -13.80 16.74 1.00
CA LEU A 20 -13.59 15.75 -0.05
C LEU A 20 -12.95 16.34 -1.30
N LYS A 21 -13.34 17.55 -1.72
CA LYS A 21 -12.70 18.25 -2.85
C LYS A 21 -11.21 18.48 -2.59
N LYS A 22 -10.86 19.01 -1.42
CA LYS A 22 -9.46 19.26 -1.05
C LYS A 22 -8.65 17.95 -1.04
N ARG A 23 -9.20 16.88 -0.45
CA ARG A 23 -8.54 15.57 -0.39
C ARG A 23 -8.36 14.95 -1.78
N ALA A 24 -9.38 15.02 -2.64
CA ALA A 24 -9.28 14.52 -4.01
C ALA A 24 -8.18 15.27 -4.79
N GLN A 25 -8.11 16.59 -4.65
CA GLN A 25 -7.06 17.41 -5.28
C GLN A 25 -5.66 17.10 -4.73
N SER A 26 -5.51 16.92 -3.42
CA SER A 26 -4.20 16.57 -2.83
C SER A 26 -3.68 15.21 -3.31
N LEU A 27 -4.58 14.32 -3.72
CA LEU A 27 -4.26 13.01 -4.30
C LEU A 27 -4.11 13.05 -5.83
N GLY A 28 -4.18 14.23 -6.45
CA GLY A 28 -4.00 14.42 -7.90
C GLY A 28 -5.24 14.13 -8.76
N PHE A 29 -6.42 13.97 -8.17
CA PHE A 29 -7.66 13.79 -8.95
C PHE A 29 -8.14 15.13 -9.53
N ASP A 30 -8.66 15.06 -10.75
CA ASP A 30 -9.28 16.20 -11.45
C ASP A 30 -10.61 16.66 -10.82
N SER A 31 -11.27 15.78 -10.07
CA SER A 31 -12.61 15.99 -9.51
C SER A 31 -12.94 14.99 -8.39
N VAL A 32 -13.85 15.39 -7.49
CA VAL A 32 -14.42 14.47 -6.47
C VAL A 32 -15.14 13.29 -7.12
N GLN A 33 -15.76 13.50 -8.28
CA GLN A 33 -16.44 12.43 -9.00
C GLN A 33 -15.45 11.39 -9.55
N ALA A 34 -14.25 11.79 -9.98
CA ALA A 34 -13.20 10.84 -10.36
C ALA A 34 -12.70 10.05 -9.13
N TYR A 35 -12.46 10.74 -8.02
CA TYR A 35 -12.07 10.12 -6.75
C TYR A 35 -13.08 9.05 -6.29
N ILE A 36 -14.37 9.40 -6.23
CA ILE A 36 -15.45 8.47 -5.86
C ILE A 36 -15.55 7.29 -6.84
N ARG A 37 -15.41 7.52 -8.15
CA ARG A 37 -15.45 6.44 -9.16
C ARG A 37 -14.30 5.45 -8.97
N VAL A 38 -13.09 5.92 -8.65
CA VAL A 38 -11.94 5.06 -8.38
C VAL A 38 -12.17 4.24 -7.12
N TRP A 39 -12.60 4.88 -6.03
CA TRP A 39 -12.95 4.20 -4.79
C TRP A 39 -14.03 3.13 -5.00
N ALA A 40 -15.17 3.50 -5.62
CA ALA A 40 -16.28 2.58 -5.86
C ALA A 40 -15.88 1.37 -6.72
N LYS A 41 -15.02 1.58 -7.72
CA LYS A 41 -14.48 0.49 -8.55
C LYS A 41 -13.57 -0.43 -7.74
N ALA A 42 -12.69 0.12 -6.91
CA ALA A 42 -11.80 -0.67 -6.07
C ALA A 42 -12.58 -1.53 -5.07
N VAL A 43 -13.57 -0.95 -4.38
CA VAL A 43 -14.46 -1.69 -3.46
C VAL A 43 -15.17 -2.83 -4.19
N LYS A 44 -15.74 -2.56 -5.37
CA LYS A 44 -16.40 -3.60 -6.20
C LYS A 44 -15.46 -4.74 -6.58
N GLU A 45 -14.20 -4.42 -6.85
CA GLU A 45 -13.18 -5.39 -7.29
C GLU A 45 -12.42 -6.03 -6.10
N GLY A 46 -12.78 -5.74 -4.85
CA GLY A 46 -12.09 -6.25 -3.67
C GLY A 46 -10.66 -5.69 -3.51
N ARG A 47 -10.35 -4.56 -4.14
CA ARG A 47 -9.04 -3.89 -4.02
C ARG A 47 -9.01 -2.96 -2.82
N GLN A 48 -7.92 -3.02 -2.06
CA GLN A 48 -7.63 -2.03 -1.03
C GLN A 48 -6.86 -0.86 -1.65
N LEU A 49 -7.36 0.36 -1.45
CA LEU A 49 -6.65 1.59 -1.84
C LEU A 49 -6.00 2.19 -0.59
N ASN A 50 -4.68 2.30 -0.60
CA ASN A 50 -3.95 3.08 0.39
C ASN A 50 -3.72 4.49 -0.19
N PHE A 51 -4.29 5.50 0.45
CA PHE A 51 -4.19 6.90 0.04
C PHE A 51 -3.17 7.69 0.86
N GLY A 52 -2.22 7.01 1.51
CA GLY A 52 -1.25 7.68 2.36
C GLY A 52 -1.92 8.23 3.61
N VAL A 53 -2.16 7.34 4.55
CA VAL A 53 -1.77 7.55 5.94
C VAL A 53 -0.63 6.57 6.14
N ASP A 54 0.44 6.90 6.86
CA ASP A 54 1.60 6.02 7.10
C ASP A 54 1.26 4.72 7.88
N ASP A 55 0.06 4.17 7.71
CA ASP A 55 -0.36 2.84 8.11
C ASP A 55 0.21 1.81 7.13
N TRP A 56 1.53 1.63 7.17
CA TRP A 56 2.07 0.28 6.99
C TRP A 56 1.69 -0.63 8.18
N GLY A 57 1.04 -0.05 9.21
CA GLY A 57 0.74 -0.66 10.49
C GLY A 57 2.02 -0.75 11.31
N GLU A 58 1.93 -0.51 12.61
CA GLU A 58 2.97 -1.01 13.51
C GLU A 58 2.88 -2.55 13.51
N PRO A 59 4.00 -3.28 13.39
CA PRO A 59 3.97 -4.72 13.57
C PRO A 59 3.43 -5.04 14.96
N SER A 60 2.62 -6.10 15.07
CA SER A 60 2.22 -6.59 16.41
C SER A 60 3.46 -6.88 17.25
N ASP A 61 3.36 -6.82 18.58
CA ASP A 61 4.49 -7.10 19.48
C ASP A 61 5.18 -8.43 19.17
N GLU A 62 4.41 -9.46 18.79
CA GLU A 62 4.92 -10.75 18.35
C GLU A 62 5.69 -10.67 17.03
N ALA A 63 5.16 -9.93 16.04
CA ALA A 63 5.83 -9.73 14.77
C ALA A 63 7.12 -8.91 14.94
N ALA A 64 7.09 -7.86 15.76
CA ALA A 64 8.25 -7.06 16.10
C ALA A 64 9.33 -7.91 16.80
N ALA A 65 8.95 -8.72 17.79
CA ALA A 65 9.87 -9.61 18.49
C ALA A 65 10.51 -10.67 17.56
N ARG A 66 9.73 -11.20 16.60
CA ARG A 66 10.26 -12.12 15.58
C ARG A 66 11.24 -11.43 14.64
N LEU A 67 10.89 -10.26 14.12
CA LEU A 67 11.73 -9.50 13.19
C LEU A 67 13.04 -9.06 13.85
N ASN A 68 12.98 -8.56 15.08
CA ASN A 68 14.17 -8.15 15.83
C ASN A 68 15.11 -9.33 16.08
N ARG A 69 14.56 -10.50 16.44
CA ARG A 69 15.36 -11.72 16.60
C ARG A 69 16.05 -12.14 15.31
N TRP A 70 15.35 -12.13 14.18
CA TRP A 70 15.93 -12.45 12.88
C TRP A 70 17.01 -11.44 12.48
N ALA A 71 16.84 -10.16 12.79
CA ALA A 71 17.85 -9.14 12.54
C ALA A 71 19.12 -9.39 13.37
N GLU A 72 18.99 -9.70 14.67
CA GLU A 72 20.12 -10.03 15.53
C GLU A 72 20.84 -11.32 15.10
N GLU A 73 20.08 -12.35 14.69
CA GLU A 73 20.62 -13.59 14.14
C GLU A 73 21.41 -13.34 12.86
N ALA A 74 20.83 -12.60 11.92
CA ALA A 74 21.49 -12.24 10.67
C ALA A 74 22.76 -11.40 10.92
N GLU A 75 22.75 -10.45 11.85
CA GLU A 75 23.94 -9.65 12.16
C GLU A 75 25.06 -10.50 12.76
N ARG A 76 24.73 -11.45 13.65
CA ARG A 76 25.71 -12.40 14.20
C ARG A 76 26.30 -13.30 13.12
N ASP A 77 25.46 -13.87 12.27
CA ASP A 77 25.90 -14.78 11.22
C ASP A 77 26.69 -14.05 10.12
N HIS A 78 26.36 -12.78 9.85
CA HIS A 78 27.16 -11.92 8.99
C HIS A 78 28.57 -11.71 9.56
N LYS A 79 28.69 -11.32 10.83
CA LYS A 79 29.98 -11.12 11.52
C LYS A 79 30.80 -12.41 11.60
N ALA A 80 30.13 -13.56 11.69
CA ALA A 80 30.76 -14.87 11.71
C ALA A 80 31.14 -15.40 10.31
N GLY A 81 30.82 -14.67 9.23
CA GLY A 81 31.08 -15.10 7.85
C GLY A 81 30.24 -16.29 7.40
N LYS A 82 29.10 -16.54 8.06
CA LYS A 82 28.20 -17.66 7.76
C LYS A 82 27.12 -17.32 6.74
N LEU A 83 26.82 -16.03 6.57
CA LEU A 83 25.89 -15.59 5.55
C LEU A 83 26.56 -15.61 4.18
N GLU A 84 25.86 -16.16 3.21
CA GLU A 84 26.27 -16.11 1.82
C GLU A 84 26.24 -14.65 1.33
N THR A 85 27.28 -14.26 0.60
CA THR A 85 27.40 -12.95 0.00
C THR A 85 27.27 -13.07 -1.50
N PHE A 86 26.40 -12.27 -2.09
CA PHE A 86 26.19 -12.25 -3.53
C PHE A 86 26.90 -11.05 -4.12
N ALA A 87 27.70 -11.25 -5.16
CA ALA A 87 28.38 -10.18 -5.87
C ALA A 87 27.52 -9.61 -7.00
N THR A 88 26.51 -10.36 -7.45
CA THR A 88 25.59 -9.95 -8.52
C THR A 88 24.13 -10.24 -8.18
N VAL A 89 23.22 -9.53 -8.85
CA VAL A 89 21.77 -9.75 -8.75
C VAL A 89 21.39 -11.16 -9.24
N GLU A 90 22.09 -11.68 -10.25
CA GLU A 90 21.81 -12.99 -10.83
C GLU A 90 22.15 -14.13 -9.85
N GLU A 91 23.27 -14.01 -9.13
CA GLU A 91 23.65 -14.95 -8.06
C GLU A 91 22.60 -14.95 -6.94
N PHE A 92 22.21 -13.77 -6.46
CA PHE A 92 21.18 -13.64 -5.44
C PHE A 92 19.84 -14.25 -5.88
N MET A 93 19.40 -13.97 -7.10
CA MET A 93 18.12 -14.48 -7.62
C MET A 93 18.13 -15.98 -7.87
N LYS A 94 19.30 -16.60 -8.06
CA LYS A 94 19.43 -18.05 -8.21
C LYS A 94 19.19 -18.76 -6.88
N ASP A 95 19.72 -18.22 -5.78
CA ASP A 95 19.56 -18.77 -4.44
C ASP A 95 18.13 -18.56 -3.92
N LEU A 96 17.56 -17.37 -4.11
CA LEU A 96 16.19 -17.04 -3.66
C LEU A 96 15.08 -17.92 -4.29
N ARG A 97 15.36 -18.55 -5.43
CA ARG A 97 14.40 -19.41 -6.16
C ARG A 97 14.51 -20.89 -5.80
N ALA A 98 15.50 -21.28 -5.00
CA ALA A 98 15.72 -22.66 -4.56
C ALA A 98 14.76 -23.05 -3.43
#